data_AF-A0A1G2W9H9-F1
#
_entry.id   AF-A0A1G2W9H9-F1
#
_cell.length_a   1.000
_cell.length_b   1.000
_cell.length_c   1.000
_cell.angle_alpha   90.00
_cell.angle_beta   90.00
_cell.angle_gamma   90.00
#
_symmetry.space_group_name_H-M   'P 1'
#
loop_
_entity.id
_entity.type
_entity.pdbx_description
1 polymer ?
#
loop_
_entity_poly.entity_id
_entity_poly.type
_entity_poly.pdbx_seq_one_letter_code
_entity_poly.pdbx_strand_id
1 'polypeptide(L)'
;MKHDPRITPWRDGIAARSLEGVLEAEVYLDPKAMSCVAAAAAIRSAPDGGSEQMDQLLFGERFEVLEEDGGWLFGQAARDGYVGFVEAATLQPAGAMPTHRVSALRTYAFAEASIKSRAVGPYSINSLVAVEAIEGKLAKVTGAGWMTAAHLSPIGEFEDDWAAVAERFVGAPYLWGGRESLGLDCSGLIQQALFACARACPRDTDQQQAMGAPIEAADFGRGDLVFWKGHVAMGLGEGRIIHANGFYMATVIEPLAEAIARIDAAGSGQPTAYRRV
;
A
#
# COMPACT_ATOMS: atom_id res chain seq x y z
N MET A 1 -5.07 -26.89 7.14
CA MET A 1 -5.62 -25.59 6.68
C MET A 1 -4.73 -25.14 5.54
N LYS A 2 -5.26 -24.79 4.36
CA LYS A 2 -4.41 -24.30 3.27
C LYS A 2 -4.02 -22.87 3.63
N HIS A 3 -2.73 -22.63 3.89
CA HIS A 3 -2.23 -21.31 4.23
C HIS A 3 -2.22 -20.43 2.97
N ASP A 4 -2.60 -19.15 3.10
CA ASP A 4 -2.58 -18.21 1.99
C ASP A 4 -1.12 -17.76 1.75
N PRO A 5 -0.52 -18.09 0.59
CA PRO A 5 0.90 -17.80 0.33
C PRO A 5 1.19 -16.30 0.29
N ARG A 6 0.18 -15.45 0.09
CA ARG A 6 0.35 -13.98 0.08
C ARG A 6 0.62 -13.39 1.45
N ILE A 7 0.31 -14.11 2.52
CA ILE A 7 0.49 -13.65 3.92
C ILE A 7 1.22 -14.67 4.80
N THR A 8 1.65 -15.79 4.21
CA THR A 8 2.37 -16.85 4.91
C THR A 8 3.79 -16.89 4.37
N PRO A 9 4.81 -16.46 5.13
CA PRO A 9 6.18 -16.35 4.66
C PRO A 9 6.84 -17.75 4.62
N TRP A 10 6.47 -18.51 3.59
CA TRP A 10 6.91 -19.89 3.34
C TRP A 10 7.02 -20.14 1.84
N ARG A 11 8.10 -20.80 1.43
CA ARG A 11 8.37 -21.20 0.04
C ARG A 11 9.37 -22.34 0.00
N ASP A 12 9.13 -23.35 -0.86
CA ASP A 12 10.11 -24.40 -1.20
C ASP A 12 10.82 -25.05 0.01
N GLY A 13 10.04 -25.38 1.06
CA GLY A 13 10.57 -26.00 2.27
C GLY A 13 11.22 -25.04 3.27
N ILE A 14 11.29 -23.74 2.97
CA ILE A 14 11.79 -22.68 3.86
C ILE A 14 10.62 -21.90 4.44
N ALA A 15 10.60 -21.72 5.76
CA ALA A 15 9.64 -20.87 6.47
C ALA A 15 10.33 -19.84 7.36
N ALA A 16 9.62 -18.76 7.70
CA ALA A 16 9.99 -17.93 8.84
C ALA A 16 9.98 -18.74 10.14
N ARG A 17 10.91 -18.44 11.06
CA ARG A 17 11.02 -19.01 12.41
C ARG A 17 9.69 -18.98 13.17
N SER A 18 8.91 -17.93 13.00
CA SER A 18 7.60 -17.75 13.64
C SER A 18 6.56 -18.81 13.25
N LEU A 19 6.82 -19.60 12.20
CA LEU A 19 5.94 -20.69 11.75
C LEU A 19 6.36 -22.06 12.31
N GLU A 20 7.44 -22.13 13.09
CA GLU A 20 7.91 -23.39 13.69
C GLU A 20 6.82 -23.95 14.64
N GLY A 21 6.38 -25.18 14.38
CA GLY A 21 5.27 -25.83 15.09
C GLY A 21 3.86 -25.45 14.60
N VAL A 22 3.75 -24.51 13.65
CA VAL A 22 2.48 -24.13 12.99
C VAL A 22 2.35 -24.76 11.62
N LEU A 23 3.43 -24.76 10.84
CA LEU A 23 3.51 -25.30 9.48
C LEU A 23 4.79 -26.12 9.34
N GLU A 24 4.74 -27.26 8.66
CA GLU A 24 5.91 -28.11 8.41
C GLU A 24 6.80 -27.52 7.29
N ALA A 25 8.07 -27.29 7.61
CA ALA A 25 9.10 -26.84 6.69
C ALA A 25 10.42 -27.59 6.96
N GLU A 26 11.25 -27.74 5.92
CA GLU A 26 12.58 -28.35 6.02
C GLU A 26 13.54 -27.47 6.84
N VAL A 27 13.43 -26.16 6.65
CA VAL A 27 14.26 -25.16 7.33
C VAL A 27 13.38 -24.01 7.79
N TYR A 28 13.60 -23.58 9.03
CA TYR A 28 13.06 -22.33 9.53
C TYR A 28 14.21 -21.33 9.65
N LEU A 29 13.99 -20.09 9.22
CA LEU A 29 14.98 -19.02 9.21
C LEU A 29 14.49 -17.81 10.01
N ASP A 30 15.42 -17.13 10.68
CA ASP A 30 15.16 -15.86 11.34
C ASP A 30 15.22 -14.74 10.31
N PRO A 31 14.10 -14.03 10.05
CA PRO A 31 14.08 -12.98 9.05
C PRO A 31 15.03 -11.84 9.38
N LYS A 32 15.59 -11.22 8.34
CA LYS A 32 16.42 -10.02 8.44
C LYS A 32 15.59 -8.78 8.10
N ALA A 33 15.46 -7.87 9.05
CA ALA A 33 14.77 -6.61 8.83
C ALA A 33 15.56 -5.70 7.86
N MET A 34 14.93 -5.36 6.75
CA MET A 34 15.42 -4.41 5.74
C MET A 34 14.45 -3.23 5.61
N SER A 35 14.89 -2.14 4.99
CA SER A 35 14.07 -0.95 4.71
C SER A 35 14.16 -0.54 3.26
N CYS A 36 13.02 -0.17 2.68
CA CYS A 36 12.94 0.32 1.30
C CYS A 36 13.62 1.70 1.18
N VAL A 37 14.56 1.83 0.24
CA VAL A 37 15.26 3.09 -0.08
C VAL A 37 14.79 3.71 -1.39
N ALA A 38 14.07 2.95 -2.21
CA ALA A 38 13.39 3.47 -3.38
C ALA A 38 12.13 4.26 -2.99
N ALA A 39 11.67 5.15 -3.85
CA ALA A 39 10.37 5.83 -3.65
C ALA A 39 9.22 4.82 -3.57
N ALA A 40 9.25 3.85 -4.49
CA ALA A 40 8.45 2.64 -4.48
C ALA A 40 9.27 1.47 -5.04
N ALA A 41 9.05 0.26 -4.53
CA ALA A 41 9.65 -0.98 -5.03
C ALA A 41 8.55 -2.03 -5.21
N ALA A 42 8.53 -2.74 -6.34
CA ALA A 42 7.54 -3.78 -6.59
C ALA A 42 7.78 -5.00 -5.68
N ILE A 43 6.71 -5.54 -5.11
CA ILE A 43 6.66 -6.92 -4.59
C ILE A 43 6.05 -7.79 -5.69
N ARG A 44 6.81 -8.78 -6.14
CA ARG A 44 6.50 -9.61 -7.30
C ARG A 44 6.21 -11.05 -6.94
N SER A 45 5.51 -11.75 -7.84
CA SER A 45 5.17 -13.15 -7.69
C SER A 45 6.34 -14.11 -7.90
N ALA A 46 7.41 -13.67 -8.58
CA ALA A 46 8.62 -14.45 -8.82
C ALA A 46 9.88 -13.56 -8.81
N PRO A 47 11.09 -14.12 -8.67
CA PRO A 47 12.36 -13.38 -8.74
C PRO A 47 12.72 -13.03 -10.19
N ASP A 48 11.82 -12.33 -10.87
CA ASP A 48 11.95 -11.90 -12.27
C ASP A 48 11.28 -10.53 -12.44
N GLY A 49 11.98 -9.58 -13.07
CA GLY A 49 11.48 -8.23 -13.33
C GLY A 49 10.28 -8.21 -14.29
N GLY A 50 10.10 -9.26 -15.10
CA GLY A 50 8.93 -9.46 -15.95
C GLY A 50 7.75 -10.13 -15.26
N SER A 51 7.91 -10.64 -14.04
CA SER A 51 6.82 -11.30 -13.31
C SER A 51 5.80 -10.30 -12.77
N GLU A 52 4.59 -10.81 -12.48
CA GLU A 52 3.48 -10.01 -12.00
C GLU A 52 3.85 -9.23 -10.74
N GLN A 53 3.63 -7.91 -10.79
CA GLN A 53 3.62 -7.08 -9.60
C GLN A 53 2.31 -7.33 -8.86
N MET A 54 2.43 -7.82 -7.62
CA MET A 54 1.28 -8.06 -6.76
C MET A 54 1.05 -6.89 -5.80
N ASP A 55 2.14 -6.19 -5.45
CA ASP A 55 2.12 -5.12 -4.46
C ASP A 55 3.35 -4.19 -4.61
N GLN A 56 3.46 -3.15 -3.78
CA GLN A 56 4.63 -2.29 -3.66
C GLN A 56 5.05 -2.11 -2.20
N LEU A 57 6.34 -1.90 -1.95
CA LEU A 57 6.87 -1.22 -0.78
C LEU A 57 7.03 0.27 -1.08
N LEU A 58 6.64 1.14 -0.15
CA LEU A 58 6.94 2.57 -0.21
C LEU A 58 8.22 2.90 0.57
N PHE A 59 8.84 4.05 0.26
CA PHE A 59 10.05 4.50 0.96
C PHE A 59 9.91 4.39 2.49
N GLY A 60 10.94 3.81 3.12
CA GLY A 60 11.02 3.60 4.56
C GLY A 60 10.15 2.48 5.12
N GLU A 61 9.28 1.85 4.33
CA GLU A 61 8.58 0.63 4.74
C GLU A 61 9.60 -0.50 4.99
N ARG A 62 9.29 -1.35 5.97
CA ARG A 62 10.13 -2.48 6.34
C ARG A 62 9.74 -3.75 5.62
N PHE A 63 10.74 -4.56 5.32
CA PHE A 63 10.59 -5.86 4.70
C PHE A 63 11.48 -6.88 5.44
N GLU A 64 10.86 -7.92 5.96
CA GLU A 64 11.51 -9.01 6.69
C GLU A 64 11.97 -10.07 5.68
N VAL A 65 13.26 -10.03 5.33
CA VAL A 65 13.86 -10.90 4.32
C VAL A 65 14.13 -12.28 4.91
N LEU A 66 13.63 -13.32 4.25
CA LEU A 66 13.91 -14.72 4.58
C LEU A 66 15.07 -15.29 3.78
N GLU A 67 15.06 -15.01 2.47
CA GLU A 67 15.97 -15.62 1.52
C GLU A 67 16.46 -14.56 0.53
N GLU A 68 17.71 -14.69 0.12
CA GLU A 68 18.33 -13.92 -0.94
C GLU A 68 18.82 -14.90 -2.00
N ASP A 69 18.37 -14.72 -3.23
CA ASP A 69 18.85 -15.49 -4.39
C ASP A 69 19.13 -14.54 -5.55
N GLY A 70 20.42 -14.43 -5.89
CA GLY A 70 20.90 -13.48 -6.89
C GLY A 70 20.57 -12.03 -6.51
N GLY A 71 19.83 -11.33 -7.39
CA GLY A 71 19.41 -9.94 -7.21
C GLY A 71 18.06 -9.76 -6.51
N TRP A 72 17.48 -10.83 -5.96
CA TRP A 72 16.12 -10.85 -5.41
C TRP A 72 16.10 -11.28 -3.95
N LEU A 73 15.18 -10.68 -3.21
CA LEU A 73 14.91 -10.93 -1.80
C LEU A 73 13.49 -11.46 -1.68
N PHE A 74 13.35 -12.68 -1.16
CA PHE A 74 12.06 -13.23 -0.77
C PHE A 74 11.81 -12.93 0.71
N GLY A 75 10.61 -12.45 1.02
CA GLY A 75 10.29 -12.06 2.39
C GLY A 75 8.88 -11.52 2.53
N GLN A 76 8.68 -10.76 3.61
CA GLN A 76 7.37 -10.28 4.02
C GLN A 76 7.39 -8.79 4.36
N ALA A 77 6.44 -8.02 3.82
CA ALA A 77 6.23 -6.63 4.21
C ALA A 77 5.74 -6.56 5.66
N ALA A 78 6.46 -5.82 6.51
CA ALA A 78 6.11 -5.70 7.94
C ALA A 78 4.78 -4.97 8.19
N ARG A 79 4.33 -4.21 7.18
CA ARG A 79 3.13 -3.36 7.18
C ARG A 79 1.83 -4.14 7.33
N ASP A 80 1.65 -5.16 6.51
CA ASP A 80 0.40 -5.91 6.34
C ASP A 80 0.64 -7.42 6.18
N GLY A 81 1.89 -7.85 6.28
CA GLY A 81 2.27 -9.25 6.14
C GLY A 81 2.35 -9.72 4.69
N TYR A 82 2.35 -8.83 3.69
CA TYR A 82 2.34 -9.28 2.29
C TYR A 82 3.66 -9.92 1.87
N VAL A 83 3.59 -11.09 1.23
CA VAL A 83 4.75 -11.93 0.89
C VAL A 83 5.05 -11.87 -0.60
N GLY A 84 6.33 -11.83 -0.97
CA GLY A 84 6.77 -11.93 -2.36
C GLY A 84 8.24 -11.62 -2.54
N PHE A 85 8.61 -11.28 -3.77
CA PHE A 85 9.99 -10.98 -4.18
C PHE A 85 10.21 -9.49 -4.42
N VAL A 86 11.31 -8.95 -3.90
CA VAL A 86 11.73 -7.55 -4.07
C VAL A 86 13.16 -7.51 -4.59
N GLU A 87 13.48 -6.56 -5.47
CA GLU A 87 14.86 -6.37 -5.94
C GLU A 87 15.78 -5.92 -4.81
N ALA A 88 16.90 -6.61 -4.63
CA ALA A 88 17.85 -6.36 -3.55
C ALA A 88 18.40 -4.92 -3.55
N ALA A 89 18.58 -4.33 -4.74
CA ALA A 89 19.06 -2.95 -4.90
C ALA A 89 18.11 -1.88 -4.36
N THR A 90 16.84 -2.23 -4.07
CA THR A 90 15.84 -1.30 -3.55
C THR A 90 15.75 -1.30 -2.03
N LEU A 91 16.45 -2.21 -1.36
CA LEU A 91 16.46 -2.37 0.09
C LEU A 91 17.86 -2.12 0.68
N GLN A 92 17.89 -1.71 1.95
CA GLN A 92 19.11 -1.66 2.76
C GLN A 92 18.83 -2.22 4.16
N PRO A 93 19.86 -2.60 4.95
CA PRO A 93 19.67 -2.98 6.36
C PRO A 93 18.83 -1.95 7.11
N ALA A 94 17.88 -2.41 7.92
CA ALA A 94 16.94 -1.51 8.59
C ALA A 94 17.67 -0.44 9.41
N GLY A 95 17.36 0.83 9.11
CA GLY A 95 17.94 2.00 9.75
C GLY A 95 17.18 2.45 10.98
N ALA A 96 17.28 3.75 11.27
CA ALA A 96 16.51 4.39 12.34
C ALA A 96 15.01 4.12 12.20
N MET A 97 14.32 4.02 13.34
CA MET A 97 12.86 3.94 13.36
C MET A 97 12.27 5.21 12.71
N PRO A 98 11.21 5.09 11.90
CA PRO A 98 10.49 6.24 11.39
C PRO A 98 9.94 7.10 12.54
N THR A 99 10.12 8.42 12.42
CA THR A 99 9.55 9.40 13.36
C THR A 99 8.35 10.12 12.77
N HIS A 100 8.26 10.16 11.44
CA HIS A 100 7.19 10.80 10.69
C HIS A 100 6.72 9.93 9.53
N ARG A 101 5.57 10.28 8.97
CA ARG A 101 5.07 9.81 7.68
C ARG A 101 4.93 10.99 6.73
N VAL A 102 4.99 10.72 5.43
CA VAL A 102 4.51 11.67 4.42
C VAL A 102 2.98 11.72 4.51
N SER A 103 2.43 12.90 4.80
CA SER A 103 0.97 13.14 4.91
C SER A 103 0.40 13.89 3.70
N ALA A 104 1.24 14.60 2.94
CA ALA A 104 0.86 15.07 1.61
C ALA A 104 0.68 13.88 0.65
N LEU A 105 -0.18 14.03 -0.37
CA LEU A 105 -0.37 12.99 -1.40
C LEU A 105 0.96 12.55 -2.03
N ARG A 106 1.85 13.51 -2.28
CA ARG A 106 3.23 13.29 -2.72
C ARG A 106 4.14 14.46 -2.36
N THR A 107 5.42 14.18 -2.19
CA THR A 107 6.47 15.18 -1.92
C THR A 107 7.76 14.85 -2.66
N TYR A 108 8.67 15.82 -2.74
CA TYR A 108 10.04 15.62 -3.20
C TYR A 108 11.01 15.76 -2.02
N ALA A 109 12.17 15.10 -2.14
CA ALA A 109 13.33 15.43 -1.33
C ALA A 109 14.33 16.22 -2.17
N PHE A 110 15.14 17.04 -1.51
CA PHE A 110 16.13 17.93 -2.09
C PHE A 110 17.52 17.59 -1.54
N ALA A 111 18.55 17.63 -2.38
CA ALA A 111 19.91 17.28 -1.96
C ALA A 111 20.47 18.20 -0.85
N GLU A 112 20.02 19.45 -0.83
CA GLU A 112 20.40 20.48 0.15
C GLU A 112 19.16 21.10 0.80
N ALA A 113 19.34 21.92 1.84
CA ALA A 113 18.29 22.72 2.49
C ALA A 113 17.78 23.87 1.59
N SER A 114 17.46 23.56 0.34
CA SER A 114 17.01 24.48 -0.68
C SER A 114 16.18 23.75 -1.72
N ILE A 115 14.97 24.27 -1.98
CA ILE A 115 14.06 23.77 -3.04
C ILE A 115 14.62 23.93 -4.46
N LYS A 116 15.71 24.68 -4.60
CA LYS A 116 16.42 24.88 -5.89
C LYS A 116 17.51 23.83 -6.12
N SER A 117 17.84 23.02 -5.12
CA SER A 117 18.82 21.94 -5.27
C SER A 117 18.21 20.74 -6.00
N ARG A 118 19.05 19.75 -6.35
CA ARG A 118 18.60 18.55 -7.06
C ARG A 118 17.47 17.85 -6.29
N ALA A 119 16.34 17.67 -6.95
CA ALA A 119 15.20 16.95 -6.42
C ALA A 119 15.29 15.43 -6.68
N VAL A 120 14.75 14.64 -5.76
CA VAL A 120 14.60 13.17 -5.82
C VAL A 120 13.17 12.81 -5.40
N GLY A 121 12.66 11.71 -5.94
CA GLY A 121 11.29 11.23 -5.71
C GLY A 121 10.48 11.16 -7.01
N PRO A 122 9.15 11.35 -6.95
CA PRO A 122 8.37 11.74 -5.77
C PRO A 122 8.21 10.62 -4.74
N TYR A 123 8.06 10.98 -3.47
CA TYR A 123 7.68 10.09 -2.37
C TYR A 123 6.19 10.23 -2.12
N SER A 124 5.50 9.12 -1.91
CA SER A 124 4.04 9.08 -1.80
C SER A 124 3.59 9.26 -0.36
N ILE A 125 2.31 9.62 -0.18
CA ILE A 125 1.65 9.52 1.11
C ILE A 125 1.91 8.16 1.76
N ASN A 126 1.99 8.14 3.09
CA ASN A 126 2.31 6.97 3.91
C ASN A 126 3.74 6.41 3.78
N SER A 127 4.60 6.99 2.92
CA SER A 127 6.05 6.76 3.05
C SER A 127 6.51 7.11 4.47
N LEU A 128 7.37 6.26 5.04
CA LEU A 128 7.86 6.38 6.40
C LEU A 128 9.24 7.05 6.40
N VAL A 129 9.45 8.03 7.28
CA VAL A 129 10.69 8.81 7.29
C VAL A 129 11.20 9.05 8.71
N ALA A 130 12.52 9.09 8.85
CA ALA A 130 13.19 9.53 10.07
C ALA A 130 13.66 10.98 9.87
N VAL A 131 13.03 11.92 10.57
CA VAL A 131 13.43 13.34 10.56
C VAL A 131 14.55 13.56 11.57
N GLU A 132 15.68 14.07 11.10
CA GLU A 132 16.88 14.38 11.90
C GLU A 132 16.82 15.81 12.47
N ALA A 133 16.36 16.76 11.67
CA ALA A 133 16.29 18.17 12.01
C ALA A 133 15.24 18.88 11.14
N ILE A 134 14.73 20.00 11.62
CA ILE A 134 13.86 20.90 10.86
C ILE A 134 14.51 22.27 10.81
N GLU A 135 14.77 22.78 9.61
CA GLU A 135 15.34 24.09 9.35
C GLU A 135 14.36 24.93 8.52
N GLY A 136 13.68 25.86 9.19
CA GLY A 136 12.64 26.68 8.56
C GLY A 136 11.50 25.82 8.00
N LYS A 137 11.39 25.75 6.67
CA LYS A 137 10.33 25.00 5.96
C LYS A 137 10.75 23.60 5.49
N LEU A 138 12.00 23.21 5.71
CA LEU A 138 12.55 21.94 5.25
C LEU A 138 12.94 21.06 6.44
N ALA A 139 12.67 19.78 6.33
CA ALA A 139 13.06 18.74 7.27
C ALA A 139 14.14 17.87 6.65
N LYS A 140 15.26 17.68 7.34
CA LYS A 140 16.30 16.73 6.95
C LYS A 140 15.84 15.32 7.29
N VAL A 141 15.77 14.47 6.28
CA VAL A 141 15.32 13.09 6.34
C VAL A 141 16.49 12.16 6.07
N THR A 142 16.73 11.22 6.98
CA THR A 142 17.78 10.20 6.83
C THR A 142 17.59 9.42 5.53
N GLY A 143 18.64 9.36 4.71
CA GLY A 143 18.66 8.60 3.46
C GLY A 143 17.93 9.22 2.26
N ALA A 144 17.19 10.33 2.44
CA ALA A 144 16.45 10.99 1.34
C ALA A 144 16.89 12.43 1.05
N GLY A 145 17.48 13.14 2.02
CA GLY A 145 17.82 14.55 1.89
C GLY A 145 16.81 15.44 2.61
N TRP A 146 16.37 16.54 1.99
CA TRP A 146 15.51 17.54 2.62
C TRP A 146 14.11 17.52 2.03
N MET A 147 13.08 17.28 2.83
CA MET A 147 11.68 17.33 2.40
C MET A 147 10.99 18.59 2.93
N THR A 148 9.90 19.03 2.28
CA THR A 148 9.05 20.09 2.84
C THR A 148 8.45 19.63 4.17
N ALA A 149 8.74 20.33 5.27
CA ALA A 149 8.31 19.92 6.61
C ALA A 149 6.78 19.83 6.75
N ALA A 150 6.04 20.73 6.09
CA ALA A 150 4.57 20.74 6.08
C ALA A 150 3.94 19.53 5.33
N HIS A 151 4.73 18.73 4.62
CA HIS A 151 4.26 17.48 3.99
C HIS A 151 4.45 16.26 4.88
N LEU A 152 5.02 16.43 6.06
CA LEU A 152 5.30 15.38 7.02
C LEU A 152 4.41 15.53 8.25
N SER A 153 3.94 14.42 8.78
CA SER A 153 3.24 14.36 10.07
C SER A 153 3.96 13.38 10.99
N PRO A 154 4.14 13.70 12.28
CA PRO A 154 4.65 12.74 13.26
C PRO A 154 3.86 11.43 13.23
N ILE A 155 4.55 10.31 13.44
CA ILE A 155 3.85 9.04 13.68
C ILE A 155 3.01 9.19 14.96
N GLY A 156 1.73 8.82 14.87
CA GLY A 156 0.73 9.09 15.92
C GLY A 156 -0.29 10.17 15.52
N GLU A 157 0.02 10.99 14.51
CA GLU A 157 -0.90 11.99 13.97
C GLU A 157 -1.48 11.53 12.63
N PHE A 158 -2.78 11.26 12.62
CA PHE A 158 -3.51 10.67 11.50
C PHE A 158 -4.73 11.51 11.13
N GLU A 159 -5.19 11.32 9.89
CA GLU A 159 -6.44 11.92 9.43
C GLU A 159 -7.62 11.05 9.90
N ASP A 160 -8.83 11.60 10.02
CA ASP A 160 -9.99 10.83 10.51
C ASP A 160 -10.97 10.41 9.40
N ASP A 161 -10.84 10.98 8.20
CA ASP A 161 -11.73 10.74 7.06
C ASP A 161 -10.98 10.10 5.88
N TRP A 162 -10.99 8.77 5.83
CA TRP A 162 -10.33 8.02 4.76
C TRP A 162 -10.99 8.22 3.39
N ALA A 163 -12.28 8.58 3.34
CA ALA A 163 -12.92 8.96 2.08
C ALA A 163 -12.33 10.27 1.54
N ALA A 164 -12.09 11.26 2.40
CA ALA A 164 -11.40 12.50 2.01
C ALA A 164 -9.97 12.22 1.55
N VAL A 165 -9.28 11.27 2.18
CA VAL A 165 -7.96 10.84 1.70
C VAL A 165 -8.04 10.24 0.30
N ALA A 166 -8.98 9.32 0.06
CA ALA A 166 -9.16 8.68 -1.23
C ALA A 166 -9.46 9.73 -2.33
N GLU A 167 -10.28 10.74 -2.03
CA GLU A 167 -10.61 11.84 -2.95
C GLU A 167 -9.37 12.58 -3.49
N ARG A 168 -8.27 12.62 -2.73
CA ARG A 168 -7.00 13.24 -3.19
C ARG A 168 -6.36 12.50 -4.37
N PHE A 169 -6.70 11.22 -4.57
CA PHE A 169 -6.14 10.40 -5.65
C PHE A 169 -6.92 10.50 -6.97
N VAL A 170 -8.03 11.26 -7.04
CA VAL A 170 -8.78 11.43 -8.30
C VAL A 170 -7.85 11.86 -9.43
N GLY A 171 -7.90 11.11 -10.54
CA GLY A 171 -7.04 11.28 -11.71
C GLY A 171 -5.73 10.49 -11.67
N ALA A 172 -5.36 9.85 -10.55
CA ALA A 172 -4.23 8.92 -10.51
C ALA A 172 -4.50 7.71 -11.46
N PRO A 173 -3.60 7.40 -12.40
CA PRO A 173 -3.73 6.25 -13.29
C PRO A 173 -3.93 4.92 -12.55
N TYR A 174 -4.68 4.01 -13.16
CA TYR A 174 -4.76 2.64 -12.68
C TYR A 174 -3.44 1.90 -12.95
N LEU A 175 -2.84 1.34 -11.91
CA LEU A 175 -1.64 0.51 -12.00
C LEU A 175 -1.85 -0.78 -11.21
N TRP A 176 -1.86 -1.93 -11.90
CA TRP A 176 -1.96 -3.24 -11.26
C TRP A 176 -0.83 -3.46 -10.25
N GLY A 177 -1.16 -3.90 -9.04
CA GLY A 177 -0.20 -4.06 -7.97
C GLY A 177 0.28 -2.73 -7.37
N GLY A 178 -0.22 -1.58 -7.83
CA GLY A 178 0.23 -0.26 -7.41
C GLY A 178 -0.40 0.25 -6.12
N ARG A 179 0.39 1.01 -5.35
CA ARG A 179 0.00 1.67 -4.09
C ARG A 179 0.53 3.11 -3.98
N GLU A 180 1.37 3.54 -4.89
CA GLU A 180 1.95 4.87 -4.86
C GLU A 180 1.01 5.93 -5.43
N SER A 181 1.29 7.20 -5.11
CA SER A 181 0.46 8.33 -5.53
C SER A 181 0.46 8.59 -7.04
N LEU A 182 1.40 8.04 -7.79
CA LEU A 182 1.49 8.16 -9.25
C LEU A 182 0.66 7.12 -9.99
N GLY A 183 0.29 6.03 -9.33
CA GLY A 183 -0.48 4.96 -9.94
C GLY A 183 -0.79 3.86 -8.93
N LEU A 184 -2.04 3.43 -8.89
CA LEU A 184 -2.52 2.46 -7.91
C LEU A 184 -3.71 1.66 -8.44
N ASP A 185 -3.95 0.50 -7.84
CA ASP A 185 -5.13 -0.32 -8.15
C ASP A 185 -6.27 -0.12 -7.13
N CYS A 186 -7.37 -0.84 -7.36
CA CYS A 186 -8.59 -0.68 -6.58
C CYS A 186 -8.37 -0.87 -5.07
N SER A 187 -7.71 -1.95 -4.67
CA SER A 187 -7.46 -2.25 -3.26
C SER A 187 -6.30 -1.44 -2.69
N GLY A 188 -5.31 -1.05 -3.51
CA GLY A 188 -4.27 -0.10 -3.15
C GLY A 188 -4.83 1.27 -2.75
N LEU A 189 -5.89 1.76 -3.42
CA LEU A 189 -6.58 3.01 -3.05
C LEU A 189 -7.14 2.93 -1.63
N ILE A 190 -7.90 1.86 -1.35
CA ILE A 190 -8.52 1.63 -0.05
C ILE A 190 -7.45 1.54 1.03
N GLN A 191 -6.37 0.81 0.74
CA GLN A 191 -5.29 0.60 1.67
C GLN A 191 -4.56 1.90 2.03
N GLN A 192 -4.21 2.73 1.04
CA GLN A 192 -3.57 4.03 1.28
C GLN A 192 -4.46 4.99 2.06
N ALA A 193 -5.75 5.00 1.75
CA ALA A 193 -6.74 5.81 2.45
C ALA A 193 -6.87 5.43 3.94
N LEU A 194 -6.96 4.12 4.23
CA LEU A 194 -7.07 3.62 5.59
C LEU A 194 -5.76 3.80 6.37
N PHE A 195 -4.59 3.60 5.76
CA PHE A 195 -3.30 3.81 6.44
C PHE A 195 -3.08 5.27 6.85
N ALA A 196 -3.51 6.23 6.03
CA ALA A 196 -3.45 7.65 6.38
C ALA A 196 -4.31 8.00 7.62
N CYS A 197 -5.25 7.11 7.96
CA CYS A 197 -6.17 7.18 9.09
C CYS A 197 -5.88 6.15 10.19
N ALA A 198 -4.65 5.61 10.27
CA ALA A 198 -4.24 4.59 11.24
C ALA A 198 -5.09 3.31 11.26
N ARG A 199 -5.72 2.96 10.14
CA ARG A 199 -6.50 1.73 10.01
C ARG A 199 -5.72 0.69 9.22
N ALA A 200 -5.49 -0.46 9.84
CA ALA A 200 -4.88 -1.60 9.15
C ALA A 200 -5.81 -2.10 8.03
N CYS A 201 -5.22 -2.42 6.89
CA CYS A 201 -5.96 -2.88 5.72
C CYS A 201 -5.10 -3.90 4.96
N PRO A 202 -5.61 -5.12 4.68
CA PRO A 202 -4.95 -6.08 3.81
C PRO A 202 -4.78 -5.52 2.40
N ARG A 203 -3.86 -6.12 1.64
CA ARG A 203 -3.52 -5.65 0.30
C ARG A 203 -4.58 -5.95 -0.75
N ASP A 204 -5.19 -7.13 -0.66
CA ASP A 204 -6.03 -7.65 -1.73
C ASP A 204 -7.52 -7.51 -1.45
N THR A 205 -8.28 -7.25 -2.51
CA THR A 205 -9.73 -7.09 -2.49
C THR A 205 -10.46 -8.21 -1.76
N ASP A 206 -10.07 -9.47 -1.98
CA ASP A 206 -10.72 -10.63 -1.36
C ASP A 206 -10.48 -10.69 0.16
N GLN A 207 -9.29 -10.29 0.60
CA GLN A 207 -8.95 -10.17 2.03
C GLN A 207 -9.64 -8.94 2.65
N GLN A 208 -9.70 -7.81 1.93
CA GLN A 208 -10.42 -6.61 2.36
C GLN A 208 -11.93 -6.87 2.51
N GLN A 209 -12.51 -7.76 1.70
CA GLN A 209 -13.92 -8.15 1.81
C GLN A 209 -14.25 -8.86 3.15
N ALA A 210 -13.24 -9.34 3.88
CA ALA A 210 -13.41 -9.90 5.22
C ALA A 210 -13.28 -8.85 6.35
N MET A 211 -12.94 -7.60 6.03
CA MET A 211 -12.84 -6.51 7.01
C MET A 211 -14.22 -5.98 7.44
N GLY A 212 -14.23 -5.39 8.64
CA GLY A 212 -15.36 -4.61 9.12
C GLY A 212 -16.62 -5.43 9.37
N ALA A 213 -17.75 -4.74 9.46
CA ALA A 213 -19.06 -5.37 9.63
C ALA A 213 -19.79 -5.47 8.27
N PRO A 214 -20.48 -6.60 7.96
CA PRO A 214 -21.47 -6.62 6.88
C PRO A 214 -22.52 -5.54 7.10
N ILE A 215 -22.91 -4.86 6.01
CA ILE A 215 -24.06 -3.96 5.98
C ILE A 215 -24.94 -4.29 4.78
N GLU A 216 -26.19 -3.88 4.84
CA GLU A 216 -27.09 -3.94 3.69
C GLU A 216 -26.79 -2.80 2.71
N ALA A 217 -27.10 -3.00 1.43
CA ALA A 217 -26.86 -1.99 0.39
C ALA A 217 -27.58 -0.65 0.69
N ALA A 218 -28.73 -0.71 1.36
CA ALA A 218 -29.50 0.47 1.75
C ALA A 218 -28.81 1.33 2.83
N ASP A 219 -27.91 0.73 3.62
CA ASP A 219 -27.16 1.40 4.68
C ASP A 219 -25.81 1.95 4.19
N PHE A 220 -25.47 1.75 2.92
CA PHE A 220 -24.19 2.13 2.34
C PHE A 220 -24.02 3.65 2.30
N GLY A 221 -22.91 4.14 2.85
CA GLY A 221 -22.61 5.56 2.96
C GLY A 221 -21.14 5.90 2.77
N ARG A 222 -20.76 7.11 3.21
CA ARG A 222 -19.39 7.62 3.12
C ARG A 222 -18.44 6.74 3.96
N GLY A 223 -17.33 6.33 3.35
CA GLY A 223 -16.30 5.52 3.99
C GLY A 223 -16.58 4.01 4.01
N ASP A 224 -17.80 3.57 3.69
CA ASP A 224 -18.11 2.15 3.53
C ASP A 224 -17.51 1.61 2.24
N LEU A 225 -17.28 0.30 2.18
CA LEU A 225 -16.70 -0.40 1.04
C LEU A 225 -17.74 -1.25 0.32
N VAL A 226 -17.72 -1.26 -1.01
CA VAL A 226 -18.53 -2.14 -1.87
C VAL A 226 -17.59 -2.99 -2.72
N PHE A 227 -17.90 -4.28 -2.81
CA PHE A 227 -17.05 -5.29 -3.44
C PHE A 227 -17.73 -5.95 -4.62
N TRP A 228 -16.94 -6.33 -5.62
CA TRP A 228 -17.28 -7.26 -6.70
C TRP A 228 -16.21 -8.35 -6.77
N LYS A 229 -16.40 -9.33 -7.66
CA LYS A 229 -15.35 -10.31 -7.95
C LYS A 229 -14.10 -9.60 -8.49
N GLY A 230 -13.09 -9.45 -7.64
CA GLY A 230 -11.79 -8.86 -8.00
C GLY A 230 -11.76 -7.32 -8.02
N HIS A 231 -12.79 -6.63 -7.50
CA HIS A 231 -12.83 -5.16 -7.48
C HIS A 231 -13.43 -4.61 -6.18
N VAL A 232 -12.96 -3.44 -5.75
CA VAL A 232 -13.48 -2.72 -4.57
C VAL A 232 -13.63 -1.24 -4.87
N ALA A 233 -14.62 -0.60 -4.25
CA ALA A 233 -14.80 0.85 -4.25
C ALA A 233 -15.20 1.35 -2.87
N MET A 234 -14.98 2.63 -2.61
CA MET A 234 -15.36 3.32 -1.37
C MET A 234 -16.52 4.26 -1.62
N GLY A 235 -17.50 4.28 -0.72
CA GLY A 235 -18.61 5.21 -0.77
C GLY A 235 -18.19 6.62 -0.38
N LEU A 236 -18.75 7.63 -1.06
CA LEU A 236 -18.60 9.04 -0.72
C LEU A 236 -19.88 9.66 -0.14
N GLY A 237 -20.94 8.86 -0.01
CA GLY A 237 -22.30 9.35 0.27
C GLY A 237 -23.07 9.73 -0.99
N GLU A 238 -24.38 9.98 -0.84
CA GLU A 238 -25.26 10.44 -1.95
C GLU A 238 -25.23 9.51 -3.18
N GLY A 239 -25.04 8.21 -2.98
CA GLY A 239 -24.99 7.23 -4.07
C GLY A 239 -23.74 7.33 -4.96
N ARG A 240 -22.67 7.99 -4.52
CA ARG A 240 -21.39 8.09 -5.24
C ARG A 240 -20.32 7.18 -4.63
N ILE A 241 -19.45 6.68 -5.49
CA ILE A 241 -18.26 5.93 -5.11
C ILE A 241 -16.98 6.56 -5.67
N ILE A 242 -15.87 6.26 -5.03
CA ILE A 242 -14.52 6.45 -5.57
C ILE A 242 -13.82 5.10 -5.70
N HIS A 243 -13.10 4.90 -6.80
CA HIS A 243 -12.27 3.73 -7.02
C HIS A 243 -11.21 3.99 -8.10
N ALA A 244 -10.10 3.25 -8.04
CA ALA A 244 -9.21 3.08 -9.19
C ALA A 244 -9.69 1.87 -9.99
N ASN A 245 -10.00 2.04 -11.27
CA ASN A 245 -10.57 0.96 -12.08
C ASN A 245 -9.97 0.88 -13.49
N GLY A 246 -10.04 -0.32 -14.07
CA GLY A 246 -9.57 -0.60 -15.42
C GLY A 246 -10.50 -0.12 -16.55
N PHE A 247 -11.70 0.38 -16.25
CA PHE A 247 -12.62 0.92 -17.27
C PHE A 247 -12.18 2.33 -17.70
N TYR A 248 -11.91 3.22 -16.72
CA TYR A 248 -11.37 4.56 -16.96
C TYR A 248 -9.83 4.59 -16.98
N MET A 249 -9.18 3.48 -16.58
CA MET A 249 -7.72 3.41 -16.36
C MET A 249 -7.21 4.50 -15.41
N ALA A 250 -8.05 4.89 -14.44
CA ALA A 250 -7.78 5.96 -13.49
C ALA A 250 -8.62 5.83 -12.22
N THR A 251 -8.27 6.61 -11.21
CA THR A 251 -9.10 6.87 -10.03
C THR A 251 -10.17 7.89 -10.36
N VAL A 252 -11.43 7.52 -10.21
CA VAL A 252 -12.58 8.36 -10.56
C VAL A 252 -13.65 8.34 -9.47
N ILE A 253 -14.49 9.38 -9.49
CA ILE A 253 -15.74 9.43 -8.74
C ILE A 253 -16.89 9.25 -9.74
N GLU A 254 -17.76 8.28 -9.52
CA GLU A 254 -18.94 8.05 -10.36
C GLU A 254 -20.17 7.62 -9.53
N PRO A 255 -21.39 7.70 -10.09
CA PRO A 255 -22.58 7.16 -9.45
C PRO A 255 -22.50 5.63 -9.29
N LEU A 256 -22.79 5.13 -8.09
CA LEU A 256 -22.76 3.70 -7.77
C LEU A 256 -23.71 2.90 -8.69
N ALA A 257 -24.90 3.41 -8.95
CA ALA A 257 -25.89 2.72 -9.79
C ALA A 257 -25.38 2.53 -11.24
N GLU A 258 -24.70 3.52 -11.80
CA GLU A 258 -24.10 3.43 -13.13
C GLU A 258 -22.92 2.45 -13.15
N ALA A 259 -22.08 2.50 -12.11
CA ALA A 259 -20.99 1.56 -11.96
C ALA A 259 -21.49 0.11 -11.86
N ILE A 260 -22.52 -0.15 -11.05
CA ILE A 260 -23.14 -1.48 -10.92
C ILE A 260 -23.65 -1.97 -12.28
N ALA A 261 -24.46 -1.16 -12.98
CA ALA A 261 -25.01 -1.54 -14.27
C ALA A 261 -23.92 -1.84 -15.31
N ARG A 262 -22.86 -1.02 -15.34
CA ARG A 262 -21.74 -1.18 -16.27
C ARG A 262 -20.88 -2.40 -15.93
N ILE A 263 -20.59 -2.67 -14.65
CA ILE A 263 -19.80 -3.85 -14.21
C ILE A 263 -20.56 -5.15 -14.48
N ASP A 264 -21.87 -5.15 -14.24
CA ASP A 264 -22.74 -6.29 -14.50
C ASP A 264 -22.79 -6.63 -16.00
N ALA A 265 -23.00 -5.61 -16.84
CA ALA A 265 -22.98 -5.75 -18.30
C ALA A 265 -21.62 -6.24 -18.85
N ALA A 266 -20.52 -5.94 -18.15
CA ALA A 266 -19.18 -6.44 -18.48
C ALA A 266 -18.92 -7.89 -17.99
N GLY A 267 -19.88 -8.53 -17.31
CA GLY A 267 -19.81 -9.94 -16.92
C GLY A 267 -19.18 -10.21 -15.54
N SER A 268 -18.84 -9.17 -14.77
CA SER A 268 -18.33 -9.34 -13.40
C SER A 268 -19.45 -9.44 -12.35
N GLY A 269 -20.70 -9.17 -12.76
CA GLY A 269 -21.90 -9.37 -11.96
C GLY A 269 -22.22 -8.23 -10.99
N GLN A 270 -23.21 -8.49 -10.13
CA GLN A 270 -23.64 -7.59 -9.06
C GLN A 270 -22.61 -7.52 -7.92
N PRO A 271 -22.68 -6.47 -7.06
CA PRO A 271 -21.87 -6.40 -5.85
C PRO A 271 -21.99 -7.66 -4.99
N THR A 272 -20.85 -8.15 -4.50
CA THR A 272 -20.73 -9.38 -3.70
C THR A 272 -20.81 -9.11 -2.20
N ALA A 273 -20.47 -7.90 -1.74
CA ALA A 273 -20.57 -7.49 -0.35
C ALA A 273 -20.53 -5.97 -0.19
N TYR A 274 -21.10 -5.51 0.93
CA TYR A 274 -20.93 -4.16 1.46
C TYR A 274 -20.39 -4.27 2.89
N ARG A 275 -19.38 -3.45 3.23
CA ARG A 275 -18.70 -3.47 4.53
C ARG A 275 -18.56 -2.08 5.12
N ARG A 276 -18.78 -1.98 6.44
CA ARG A 276 -18.44 -0.81 7.25
C ARG A 276 -17.15 -1.07 8.00
N VAL A 277 -16.11 -0.26 7.72
CA VAL A 277 -14.74 -0.42 8.21
C VAL A 277 -14.35 0.57 9.31
#